data_AF-A0A183N6I9-F1
#
_entry.id   AF-A0A183N6I9-F1
#
_cell.length_a   1.000
_cell.length_b   1.000
_cell.length_c   1.000
_cell.angle_alpha   90.00
_cell.angle_beta   90.00
_cell.angle_gamma   90.00
#
_symmetry.space_group_name_H-M   'P 1'
#
loop_
_entity.id
_entity.type
_entity.pdbx_description
1 polymer ?
#
loop_
_entity_poly.entity_id
_entity_poly.type
_entity_poly.pdbx_seq_one_letter_code
_entity_poly.pdbx_strand_id
1 'polypeptide(L)' 'MQIKTASASAVSASVGLNIHKGKTKVLKYNTEHNNLITLDGKTLEDVESFTHLGSIVDEKEGSDADVEARIGKSRTLFL' A
#
# COMPACT_ATOMS: atom_id res chain seq x y z
N MET A 1 9.98 1.13 10.81
CA MET A 1 9.61 1.01 9.39
C MET A 1 10.78 1.28 8.45
N GLN A 2 11.57 2.34 8.64
CA GLN A 2 12.73 2.72 7.80
C GLN A 2 13.64 1.54 7.38
N ILE A 3 14.05 0.68 8.32
CA ILE A 3 14.91 -0.48 8.04
C ILE A 3 14.28 -1.46 7.03
N LYS A 4 12.97 -1.73 7.16
CA LYS A 4 12.24 -2.61 6.24
C LYS A 4 12.14 -2.00 4.83
N THR A 5 11.96 -0.68 4.75
CA THR A 5 11.93 0.04 3.46
C THR A 5 13.28 -0.04 2.75
N ALA A 6 14.38 0.17 3.47
CA ALA A 6 15.72 0.05 2.92
C ALA A 6 16.03 -1.37 2.43
N SER A 7 15.67 -2.40 3.21
CA SER A 7 15.83 -3.79 2.78
C SER A 7 14.99 -4.14 1.57
N ALA A 8 13.73 -3.67 1.51
CA ALA A 8 12.85 -3.90 0.37
C ALA A 8 13.38 -3.23 -0.92
N SER A 9 13.99 -2.04 -0.80
CA SER A 9 14.65 -1.37 -1.92
C SER A 9 15.84 -2.16 -2.44
N ALA A 10 16.70 -2.67 -1.55
CA ALA A 10 17.86 -3.47 -1.93
C ALA A 10 17.46 -4.79 -2.62
N VAL A 11 16.44 -5.48 -2.08
CA VAL A 11 15.91 -6.73 -2.67
C VAL A 11 15.23 -6.46 -4.01
N SER A 12 14.50 -5.35 -4.15
CA SER A 12 13.89 -4.96 -5.43
C SER A 12 14.97 -4.73 -6.49
N ALA A 13 16.05 -4.02 -6.13
CA ALA A 13 17.16 -3.76 -7.04
C ALA A 13 17.89 -5.04 -7.47
N SER A 14 18.04 -6.03 -6.59
CA SER A 14 18.71 -7.30 -6.94
C SER A 14 17.95 -8.12 -7.98
N VAL A 15 16.63 -7.92 -8.11
CA VAL A 15 15.79 -8.53 -9.16
C VAL A 15 15.50 -7.57 -10.32
N GLY A 16 16.19 -6.44 -10.41
CA GLY A 16 16.05 -5.46 -11.50
C GLY A 16 14.81 -4.57 -11.40
N LEU A 17 14.11 -4.56 -10.26
CA LEU A 17 12.98 -3.67 -10.01
C LEU A 17 13.44 -2.33 -9.45
N ASN A 18 12.86 -1.24 -9.98
CA ASN A 18 13.16 0.11 -9.52
C ASN A 18 11.97 0.70 -8.75
N ILE A 19 12.21 1.21 -7.54
CA ILE A 19 11.18 1.86 -6.72
C ILE A 19 11.06 3.32 -7.16
N HIS A 20 9.89 3.68 -7.69
CA HIS A 20 9.62 5.04 -8.14
C HIS A 20 9.24 5.96 -6.96
N LYS A 21 10.22 6.72 -6.48
CA LYS A 21 10.10 7.61 -5.31
C LYS A 21 8.88 8.54 -5.33
N GLY A 22 8.55 9.14 -6.49
CA GLY A 22 7.41 10.07 -6.59
C GLY A 22 6.03 9.39 -6.64
N LYS A 23 5.98 8.07 -6.78
CA LYS A 23 4.73 7.27 -6.78
C LYS A 23 4.57 6.51 -5.48
N THR A 24 5.67 6.26 -4.76
CA THR A 24 5.65 5.65 -3.44
C THR A 24 5.05 6.64 -2.45
N LYS A 25 3.99 6.21 -1.77
CA LYS A 25 3.32 6.94 -0.70
C LYS A 25 3.17 6.02 0.50
N VAL A 26 3.03 6.59 1.68
CA VAL A 26 2.84 5.85 2.92
C VAL A 26 1.35 5.82 3.21
N LEU A 27 0.74 4.62 3.21
CA LEU A 27 -0.62 4.46 3.73
C LEU A 27 -0.53 4.32 5.25
N LYS A 28 -1.23 5.19 5.97
CA LYS A 28 -1.37 5.08 7.42
C LYS A 28 -2.34 3.95 7.73
N TYR A 29 -1.97 3.01 8.59
CA TYR A 29 -2.84 1.91 9.00
C TYR A 29 -2.72 1.69 10.50
N ASN A 30 -3.85 1.74 11.22
CA ASN A 30 -4.00 1.42 12.65
C ASN A 30 -3.18 2.21 13.69
N THR A 31 -2.31 3.16 13.34
CA THR A 31 -1.48 3.90 14.31
C THR A 31 -1.21 5.33 13.85
N GLU A 32 -1.13 6.29 14.79
CA GLU A 32 -0.60 7.64 14.54
C GLU A 32 0.87 7.54 14.14
N HIS A 33 1.12 7.64 12.84
CA HIS A 33 2.46 7.55 12.30
C HIS A 33 3.22 8.87 12.52
N ASN A 34 4.00 8.95 13.60
CA ASN A 34 4.87 10.11 13.88
C ASN A 34 6.25 10.03 13.20
N ASN A 35 6.54 8.99 12.42
CA ASN A 35 7.88 8.76 11.88
C ASN A 35 7.94 9.15 10.40
N LEU A 36 8.60 10.26 10.05
CA LEU A 36 8.91 10.53 8.64
C LEU A 36 9.62 9.30 8.01
N ILE A 37 9.02 8.72 6.97
CA ILE A 37 9.68 7.70 6.16
C ILE A 37 10.40 8.42 5.02
N THR A 38 11.72 8.23 4.97
CA THR A 38 12.58 8.77 3.93
C THR A 38 13.02 7.64 3.01
N LEU A 39 12.77 7.79 1.72
CA LEU A 39 13.30 6.91 0.69
C LEU A 39 14.38 7.66 -0.09
N ASP A 40 15.63 7.21 0.08
CA ASP A 40 16.81 7.79 -0.59
C ASP A 40 16.86 9.33 -0.45
N GLY A 41 16.75 9.80 0.80
CA GLY A 41 16.78 11.22 1.16
C GLY A 41 15.50 12.02 0.89
N LYS A 42 14.46 11.43 0.27
CA LYS A 42 13.16 12.09 0.07
C LYS A 42 12.13 11.58 1.06
N THR A 43 11.50 12.50 1.78
CA THR A 43 10.32 12.19 2.61
C THR A 43 9.17 11.77 1.71
N LEU A 44 8.53 10.65 2.03
CA LEU A 44 7.36 10.17 1.32
C LEU A 44 6.10 10.86 1.84
N GLU A 45 5.13 11.12 0.95
CA GLU A 45 3.82 11.66 1.32
C GLU A 45 2.98 10.57 2.01
N ASP A 46 2.29 10.94 3.09
CA ASP A 46 1.25 10.12 3.68
C ASP A 46 -0.06 10.25 2.90
N VAL A 47 -0.80 9.13 2.77
CA VAL A 47 -2.14 9.07 2.19
C VAL A 47 -3.07 8.29 3.10
N GLU A 48 -4.36 8.64 3.05
CA GLU A 48 -5.43 7.98 3.82
C GLU A 48 -6.01 6.77 3.09
N SER A 49 -5.92 6.72 1.76
CA SER A 49 -6.31 5.57 0.94
C SER A 49 -5.53 5.48 -0.37
N PHE A 50 -5.53 4.29 -0.97
CA PHE A 50 -5.08 4.08 -2.35
C PHE A 50 -5.95 3.06 -3.08
N THR A 51 -6.06 3.18 -4.40
CA THR A 51 -6.77 2.20 -5.23
C THR A 51 -5.78 1.19 -5.80
N HIS A 52 -6.01 -0.09 -5.53
CA HIS A 52 -5.25 -1.20 -6.10
C HIS A 52 -6.17 -2.18 -6.80
N LEU A 53 -5.96 -2.35 -8.11
CA LEU A 53 -6.73 -3.30 -8.93
C LEU A 53 -8.26 -3.14 -8.82
N GLY A 54 -8.73 -1.90 -8.60
CA GLY A 54 -10.14 -1.57 -8.43
C GLY A 54 -10.64 -1.61 -6.99
N SER A 55 -9.87 -2.19 -6.07
CA SER A 55 -10.17 -2.20 -4.64
C SER A 55 -9.58 -0.96 -3.97
N ILE A 56 -10.34 -0.32 -3.09
CA ILE A 56 -9.83 0.76 -2.24
C ILE A 56 -9.23 0.13 -0.99
N VAL A 57 -8.02 0.55 -0.64
CA VAL A 57 -7.36 0.20 0.62
C VAL A 57 -7.26 1.49 1.42
N ASP A 58 -7.91 1.55 2.58
CA ASP A 58 -7.91 2.72 3.46
C ASP A 58 -7.19 2.46 4.80
N GLU A 59 -7.09 3.51 5.63
CA GLU A 59 -6.44 3.46 6.95
C GLU A 59 -7.12 2.53 7.97
N LYS A 60 -8.41 2.21 7.79
CA LYS A 60 -9.27 1.63 8.83
C LYS A 60 -9.64 0.17 8.58
N GLU A 61 -9.90 -0.22 7.34
CA GLU A 61 -10.58 -1.48 6.99
C GLU A 61 -9.90 -2.23 5.82
N GLY A 62 -8.83 -1.68 5.25
CA GLY A 62 -8.11 -2.31 4.14
C GLY A 62 -9.03 -2.53 2.92
N SER A 63 -8.84 -3.64 2.19
CA SER A 63 -9.69 -3.98 1.03
C SER A 63 -10.81 -4.97 1.37
N ASP A 64 -11.08 -5.24 2.65
CA ASP A 64 -11.92 -6.38 3.08
C ASP A 64 -13.36 -6.24 2.58
N ALA A 65 -13.95 -5.05 2.76
CA ALA A 65 -15.30 -4.74 2.27
C ALA A 65 -15.43 -4.89 0.74
N ASP A 66 -14.41 -4.49 -0.02
CA ASP A 66 -14.41 -4.63 -1.49
C ASP A 66 -14.30 -6.10 -1.91
N VAL A 67 -13.44 -6.87 -1.23
CA VAL A 67 -13.30 -8.32 -1.46
C VAL A 67 -14.61 -9.04 -1.20
N GLU A 68 -15.27 -8.77 -0.06
CA GLU A 68 -16.57 -9.33 0.29
C GLU A 68 -17.65 -8.94 -0.74
N ALA A 69 -17.70 -7.69 -1.17
CA ALA A 69 -18.64 -7.25 -2.20
C ALA A 69 -18.41 -7.97 -3.54
N ARG A 70 -17.14 -8.23 -3.91
CA ARG A 70 -16.79 -8.94 -5.15
C ARG A 70 -17.15 -10.42 -5.07
N ILE A 71 -16.96 -11.05 -3.91
CA ILE A 71 -17.38 -12.42 -3.63
C ILE A 71 -18.91 -12.54 -3.69
N GLY A 72 -19.64 -11.61 -3.06
CA GLY A 72 -21.11 -11.58 -3.11
C GLY A 72 -21.65 -11.53 -4.54
N LYS A 73 -21.12 -10.61 -5.37
CA LYS A 73 -21.51 -10.50 -6.80
C LYS A 73 -21.24 -11.77 -7.59
N SER A 74 -20.06 -12.38 -7.40
CA SER A 74 -19.72 -13.66 -8.01
C SER A 74 -20.75 -14.74 -7.64
N ARG A 75 -21.07 -14.88 -6.34
CA ARG A 75 -22.04 -15.88 -5.86
C ARG A 75 -23.42 -15.70 -6.49
N THR A 76 -23.88 -14.47 -6.66
CA THR A 76 -25.18 -14.19 -7.32
C THR A 76 -25.16 -14.47 -8.83
N LEU A 77 -24.00 -14.33 -9.49
CA LEU A 77 -23.87 -14.55 -10.94
C LEU A 77 -23.88 -16.03 -11.32
N PHE A 78 -23.47 -16.92 -10.40
CA PHE A 78 -23.37 -18.37 -10.61
C PHE A 78 -24.50 -19.17 -9.92
N LEU A 79 -25.54 -18.49 -9.42
CA LEU A 79 -26.80 -19.08 -8.94
C LEU A 79 -27.88 -18.98 -10.02
#